data_AF-A0A1G5DG45-F1
#
_entry.id   AF-A0A1G5DG45-F1
#
_cell.length_a   1.000
_cell.length_b   1.000
_cell.length_c   1.000
_cell.angle_alpha   90.00
_cell.angle_beta   90.00
_cell.angle_gamma   90.00
#
_symmetry.space_group_name_H-M   'P 1'
#
loop_
_entity.id
_entity.type
_entity.pdbx_description
1 polymer ?
#
loop_
_entity_poly.entity_id
_entity_poly.type
_entity_poly.pdbx_seq_one_letter_code
_entity_poly.pdbx_strand_id
1 'polypeptide(L)'
;MMKKTLLLLSVLFAFGCSSMDNKTVTTALTPDCLGNTEIPAVFKDQFREADDSVLLDLALGAPDKGKLCWGQVYVAKENSDITIYRAWNSTNPHSKMGQWWSFSKPMGLVSAYRSDCEICYQWSPLDKLVVGRLKPGTKIVVGTGQSAKCSEYLTYPASDEKQVFIKDANTSVETTSDYDLVFRWR
;
A
#
# COMPACT_ATOMS: atom_id res chain seq x y z
N MET A 1 20.43 27.75 -83.97
CA MET A 1 19.91 26.76 -84.96
C MET A 1 19.99 25.38 -84.33
N MET A 2 18.87 24.62 -84.36
CA MET A 2 18.74 23.15 -84.45
C MET A 2 19.71 22.25 -83.63
N LYS A 3 19.34 21.17 -82.95
CA LYS A 3 18.15 20.30 -83.01
C LYS A 3 18.23 19.34 -81.80
N LYS A 4 17.03 18.86 -81.43
CA LYS A 4 16.68 17.78 -80.49
C LYS A 4 17.55 16.51 -80.62
N THR A 5 17.62 15.70 -79.56
CA THR A 5 17.13 14.28 -79.43
C THR A 5 17.65 13.71 -78.09
N LEU A 6 16.85 13.66 -77.03
CA LEU A 6 16.08 12.50 -76.52
C LEU A 6 16.89 11.21 -76.28
N LEU A 7 17.11 10.85 -75.01
CA LEU A 7 17.10 9.44 -74.57
C LEU A 7 16.75 9.34 -73.09
N LEU A 8 15.60 8.70 -72.85
CA LEU A 8 15.08 8.22 -71.57
C LEU A 8 16.09 7.26 -70.93
N LEU A 9 16.32 7.40 -69.62
CA LEU A 9 16.62 6.25 -68.77
C LEU A 9 15.86 6.38 -67.45
N SER A 10 14.80 5.58 -67.34
CA SER A 10 14.02 5.32 -66.14
C SER A 10 14.87 4.53 -65.13
N VAL A 11 15.13 5.11 -63.96
CA VAL A 11 15.73 4.41 -62.82
C VAL A 11 14.67 4.20 -61.74
N LEU A 12 14.55 2.94 -61.35
CA LEU A 12 13.59 2.39 -60.40
C LEU A 12 13.76 2.94 -58.98
N PHE A 13 12.62 2.92 -58.29
CA PHE A 13 12.39 3.11 -56.87
C PHE A 13 13.34 2.32 -55.95
N ALA A 14 13.78 2.98 -54.88
CA ALA A 14 13.86 2.37 -53.56
C ALA A 14 13.47 3.43 -52.52
N PHE A 15 12.21 3.43 -52.11
CA PHE A 15 11.79 4.10 -50.87
C PHE A 15 12.35 3.26 -49.72
N GLY A 16 13.43 3.75 -49.11
CA GLY A 16 13.89 3.24 -47.83
C GLY A 16 12.86 3.60 -46.76
N CYS A 17 11.99 2.64 -46.44
CA CYS A 17 11.17 2.71 -45.25
C CYS A 17 12.10 2.45 -44.06
N SER A 18 12.47 3.50 -43.32
CA SER A 18 13.09 3.33 -42.01
C SER A 18 12.06 2.67 -41.11
N SER A 19 12.21 1.37 -40.86
CA SER A 19 11.56 0.73 -39.73
C SER A 19 12.07 1.42 -38.47
N MET A 20 11.26 2.29 -37.89
CA MET A 20 11.44 2.64 -36.49
C MET A 20 11.21 1.34 -35.74
N ASP A 21 12.26 0.84 -35.08
CA ASP A 21 12.11 -0.11 -33.99
C ASP A 21 11.19 0.54 -32.97
N ASN A 22 9.89 0.27 -33.10
CA ASN A 22 8.97 0.33 -31.99
C ASN A 22 9.49 -0.71 -31.01
N LYS A 23 10.44 -0.30 -30.17
CA LYS A 23 10.61 -0.92 -28.86
C LYS A 23 9.22 -0.94 -28.28
N THR A 24 8.59 -2.11 -28.32
CA THR A 24 7.59 -2.50 -27.34
C THR A 24 8.22 -2.14 -26.01
N VAL A 25 7.81 -0.98 -25.50
CA VAL A 25 7.80 -0.74 -24.07
C VAL A 25 6.92 -1.88 -23.60
N THR A 26 7.57 -2.96 -23.16
CA THR A 26 6.96 -3.87 -22.21
C THR A 26 6.62 -2.95 -21.05
N THR A 27 5.39 -2.46 -21.04
CA THR A 27 4.78 -1.87 -19.87
C THR A 27 4.90 -2.98 -18.84
N ALA A 28 5.95 -2.90 -18.01
CA ALA A 28 6.00 -3.66 -16.79
C ALA A 28 4.65 -3.39 -16.16
N LEU A 29 3.85 -4.44 -15.97
CA LEU A 29 2.58 -4.38 -15.29
C LEU A 29 2.85 -3.67 -13.96
N THR A 30 2.60 -2.37 -13.90
CA THR A 30 2.40 -1.69 -12.63
C THR A 30 1.24 -2.47 -12.04
N PRO A 31 1.41 -3.13 -10.88
CA PRO A 31 0.27 -3.76 -10.23
C PRO A 31 -0.75 -2.65 -10.04
N ASP A 32 -1.89 -2.74 -10.72
CA ASP A 32 -2.99 -1.83 -10.46
C ASP A 32 -3.36 -2.02 -8.99
N CYS A 33 -3.03 -1.02 -8.17
CA CYS A 33 -3.32 -1.08 -6.74
C CYS A 33 -4.83 -1.24 -6.55
N LEU A 34 -5.22 -2.25 -5.77
CA LEU A 34 -6.63 -2.52 -5.54
C LEU A 34 -7.21 -1.47 -4.58
N GLY A 35 -8.49 -1.11 -4.77
CA GLY A 35 -9.22 -0.22 -3.89
C GLY A 35 -8.98 1.27 -4.13
N ASN A 36 -8.71 2.03 -3.07
CA ASN A 36 -8.45 3.47 -3.09
C ASN A 36 -7.69 3.90 -1.82
N THR A 37 -7.34 5.18 -1.70
CA THR A 37 -6.65 5.75 -0.53
C THR A 37 -7.56 6.63 0.34
N GLU A 38 -8.86 6.64 0.05
CA GLU A 38 -9.84 7.42 0.78
C GLU A 38 -9.97 6.91 2.21
N ILE A 39 -10.04 7.86 3.15
CA ILE A 39 -10.30 7.52 4.54
C ILE A 39 -11.74 7.00 4.71
N PRO A 40 -12.01 6.02 5.59
CA PRO A 40 -13.36 5.52 5.77
C PRO A 40 -14.33 6.65 6.12
N ALA A 41 -15.54 6.59 5.56
CA ALA A 41 -16.52 7.70 5.64
C ALA A 41 -16.79 8.18 7.08
N VAL A 42 -16.81 7.26 8.05
CA VAL A 42 -17.01 7.54 9.48
C VAL A 42 -15.91 8.42 10.10
N PHE A 43 -14.74 8.50 9.48
CA PHE A 43 -13.61 9.32 9.93
C PHE A 43 -13.37 10.54 9.04
N LYS A 44 -14.12 10.73 7.94
CA LYS A 44 -13.88 11.80 6.96
C LYS A 44 -13.81 13.20 7.60
N ASP A 45 -14.71 13.48 8.53
CA ASP A 45 -14.75 14.77 9.22
C ASP A 45 -13.67 14.94 10.30
N GLN A 46 -12.97 13.86 10.66
CA GLN A 46 -11.95 13.84 11.70
C GLN A 46 -10.53 14.05 11.15
N PHE A 47 -10.37 14.01 9.83
CA PHE A 47 -9.09 14.14 9.15
C PHE A 47 -9.11 15.23 8.09
N ARG A 48 -7.92 15.70 7.75
CA ARG A 48 -7.65 16.55 6.58
C ARG A 48 -6.52 15.91 5.78
N GLU A 49 -6.65 15.87 4.46
CA GLU A 49 -5.54 15.48 3.58
C GLU A 49 -4.36 16.43 3.73
N ALA A 50 -3.15 15.90 3.60
CA ALA A 50 -1.92 16.65 3.64
C ALA A 50 -0.91 16.06 2.66
N ASP A 51 0.13 16.84 2.35
CA ASP A 51 1.27 16.39 1.57
C ASP A 51 2.47 16.17 2.49
N ASP A 52 3.04 14.96 2.42
CA ASP A 52 4.29 14.60 3.10
C ASP A 52 4.92 13.40 2.37
N SER A 53 5.69 13.69 1.31
CA SER A 53 6.29 12.64 0.49
C SER A 53 7.25 11.75 1.27
N VAL A 54 7.97 12.31 2.24
CA VAL A 54 8.90 11.55 3.08
C VAL A 54 8.15 10.52 3.92
N LEU A 55 7.01 10.90 4.52
CA LEU A 55 6.18 9.96 5.26
C LEU A 55 5.53 8.92 4.33
N LEU A 56 5.04 9.35 3.17
CA LEU A 56 4.42 8.47 2.18
C LEU A 56 5.41 7.39 1.69
N ASP A 57 6.63 7.78 1.33
CA ASP A 57 7.67 6.87 0.82
C ASP A 57 8.07 5.80 1.85
N LEU A 58 7.95 6.09 3.15
CA LEU A 58 8.18 5.10 4.21
C LEU A 58 7.11 4.00 4.20
N ALA A 59 5.86 4.36 3.91
CA ALA A 59 4.70 3.47 3.92
C ALA A 59 4.58 2.63 2.63
N LEU A 60 5.01 3.19 1.48
CA LEU A 60 4.94 2.51 0.19
C LEU A 60 6.01 1.42 0.04
N GLY A 61 5.69 0.38 -0.74
CA GLY A 61 6.64 -0.68 -1.08
C GLY A 61 6.37 -1.37 -2.41
N ALA A 62 7.43 -1.97 -2.93
CA ALA A 62 7.37 -2.84 -4.10
C ALA A 62 6.57 -4.14 -3.80
N PRO A 63 6.08 -4.84 -4.84
CA PRO A 63 5.53 -6.18 -4.71
C PRO A 63 6.37 -7.10 -3.82
N ASP A 64 5.66 -7.94 -3.08
CA ASP A 64 6.17 -8.97 -2.18
C ASP A 64 6.82 -8.46 -0.88
N LYS A 65 6.69 -7.16 -0.57
CA LYS A 65 7.29 -6.53 0.62
C LYS A 65 6.32 -6.24 1.78
N GLY A 66 5.01 -6.48 1.63
CA GLY A 66 4.01 -6.29 2.70
C GLY A 66 3.95 -4.86 3.24
N LYS A 67 3.81 -3.91 2.32
CA LYS A 67 3.69 -2.46 2.56
C LYS A 67 2.44 -1.95 1.86
N LEU A 68 2.22 -0.64 1.78
CA LEU A 68 1.16 -0.09 0.95
C LEU A 68 1.55 -0.13 -0.54
N CYS A 69 0.58 -0.42 -1.40
CA CYS A 69 0.71 -0.26 -2.84
C CYS A 69 0.63 1.22 -3.25
N TRP A 70 -0.32 1.93 -2.65
CA TRP A 70 -0.54 3.37 -2.75
C TRP A 70 -1.07 3.90 -1.41
N GLY A 71 -0.94 5.20 -1.18
CA GLY A 71 -1.38 5.81 0.07
C GLY A 71 -1.60 7.31 -0.06
N GLN A 72 -2.40 7.84 0.85
CA GLN A 72 -2.63 9.27 1.02
C GLN A 72 -2.28 9.65 2.46
N VAL A 73 -1.59 10.78 2.61
CA VAL A 73 -1.26 11.32 3.94
C VAL A 73 -2.46 12.11 4.46
N TYR A 74 -2.81 11.87 5.72
CA TYR A 74 -3.85 12.57 6.45
C TYR A 74 -3.32 13.09 7.79
N VAL A 75 -3.90 14.18 8.28
CA VAL A 75 -3.66 14.75 9.61
C VAL A 75 -4.93 14.68 10.43
N ALA A 76 -4.86 14.10 11.62
CA ALA A 76 -5.97 14.11 12.59
C ALA A 76 -6.26 15.53 13.07
N LYS A 77 -7.53 15.95 13.08
CA LYS A 77 -7.94 17.30 13.51
C LYS A 77 -7.94 17.43 15.03
N GLU A 78 -7.89 18.67 15.54
CA GLU A 78 -7.84 18.99 16.99
C GLU A 78 -8.90 18.28 17.85
N ASN A 79 -10.14 18.15 17.34
CA ASN A 79 -11.25 17.53 18.07
C ASN A 79 -11.55 16.09 17.60
N SER A 80 -10.58 15.42 16.98
CA SER A 80 -10.77 14.05 16.50
C SER A 80 -10.84 13.04 17.64
N ASP A 81 -11.70 12.05 17.50
CA ASP A 81 -11.78 10.87 18.36
C ASP A 81 -11.71 9.60 17.50
N ILE A 82 -10.48 9.17 17.21
CA ILE A 82 -10.21 8.09 16.28
C ILE A 82 -9.65 6.91 17.06
N THR A 83 -10.43 5.84 17.13
CA THR A 83 -9.98 4.55 17.66
C THR A 83 -9.32 3.75 16.54
N ILE A 84 -8.16 3.18 16.83
CA ILE A 84 -7.40 2.31 15.94
C ILE A 84 -6.93 1.05 16.68
N TYR A 85 -6.63 0.02 15.92
CA TYR A 85 -6.36 -1.32 16.39
C TYR A 85 -5.04 -1.82 15.83
N ARG A 86 -4.27 -2.54 16.64
CA ARG A 86 -3.06 -3.21 16.18
C ARG A 86 -2.92 -4.57 16.83
N ALA A 87 -2.89 -5.60 16.00
CA ALA A 87 -2.43 -6.91 16.42
C ALA A 87 -0.90 -6.91 16.52
N TRP A 88 -0.35 -7.46 17.58
CA TRP A 88 1.09 -7.44 17.85
C TRP A 88 1.59 -8.76 18.43
N ASN A 89 2.92 -8.89 18.55
CA ASN A 89 3.61 -10.12 18.93
C ASN A 89 4.03 -10.05 20.41
N SER A 90 3.42 -10.86 21.28
CA SER A 90 3.77 -10.87 22.71
C SER A 90 5.24 -11.21 22.98
N THR A 91 5.87 -12.02 22.13
CA THR A 91 7.28 -12.43 22.25
C THR A 91 8.26 -11.31 21.85
N ASN A 92 7.75 -10.25 21.21
CA ASN A 92 8.50 -9.03 20.92
C ASN A 92 7.70 -7.81 21.43
N PRO A 93 7.85 -7.41 22.71
CA PRO A 93 7.12 -6.28 23.29
C PRO A 93 7.30 -4.95 22.56
N HIS A 94 8.45 -4.73 21.90
CA HIS A 94 8.68 -3.54 21.08
C HIS A 94 7.74 -3.47 19.86
N SER A 95 7.15 -4.59 19.46
CA SER A 95 6.15 -4.63 18.38
C SER A 95 4.80 -4.05 18.78
N LYS A 96 4.51 -3.82 20.06
CA LYS A 96 3.21 -3.30 20.52
C LYS A 96 2.84 -1.97 19.86
N MET A 97 3.78 -1.02 19.79
CA MET A 97 3.60 0.30 19.17
C MET A 97 4.28 0.39 17.80
N GLY A 98 4.27 -0.69 17.04
CA GLY A 98 4.80 -0.67 15.67
C GLY A 98 3.93 0.14 14.70
N GLN A 99 4.33 0.15 13.43
CA GLN A 99 3.87 1.16 12.48
C GLN A 99 2.51 0.87 11.83
N TRP A 100 2.07 -0.39 11.82
CA TRP A 100 0.88 -0.83 11.09
C TRP A 100 -0.33 -0.97 12.02
N TRP A 101 -1.42 -0.28 11.68
CA TRP A 101 -2.67 -0.21 12.42
C TRP A 101 -3.86 -0.38 11.47
N SER A 102 -5.04 -0.62 12.03
CA SER A 102 -6.31 -0.65 11.29
C SER A 102 -7.34 0.25 11.98
N PHE A 103 -8.26 0.79 11.19
CA PHE A 103 -9.45 1.48 11.68
C PHE A 103 -10.49 0.54 12.29
N SER A 104 -10.44 -0.74 11.93
CA SER A 104 -11.43 -1.73 12.35
C SER A 104 -10.79 -2.78 13.24
N LYS A 105 -11.55 -3.23 14.24
CA LYS A 105 -11.13 -4.32 15.12
C LYS A 105 -11.01 -5.60 14.28
N PRO A 106 -9.89 -6.33 14.32
CA PRO A 106 -9.76 -7.61 13.64
C PRO A 106 -10.82 -8.59 14.12
N MET A 107 -11.58 -9.16 13.19
CA MET A 107 -12.66 -10.11 13.45
C MET A 107 -12.63 -11.23 12.39
N GLY A 108 -13.15 -12.41 12.74
CA GLY A 108 -13.26 -13.53 11.80
C GLY A 108 -12.11 -14.53 11.91
N LEU A 109 -11.74 -15.14 10.77
CA LEU A 109 -10.66 -16.13 10.69
C LEU A 109 -9.29 -15.42 10.71
N VAL A 110 -8.34 -15.95 11.49
CA VAL A 110 -6.97 -15.42 11.54
C VAL A 110 -6.31 -15.46 10.15
N SER A 111 -6.59 -16.49 9.35
CA SER A 111 -6.07 -16.61 7.99
C SER A 111 -6.58 -15.51 7.06
N ALA A 112 -7.85 -15.11 7.18
CA ALA A 112 -8.42 -14.01 6.40
C ALA A 112 -7.73 -12.70 6.78
N TYR A 113 -7.68 -12.37 8.08
CA TYR A 113 -7.01 -11.16 8.55
C TYR A 113 -5.53 -11.07 8.12
N ARG A 114 -4.80 -12.20 8.10
CA ARG A 114 -3.43 -12.23 7.57
C ARG A 114 -3.37 -11.98 6.08
N SER A 115 -4.31 -12.49 5.30
CA SER A 115 -4.37 -12.23 3.86
C SER A 115 -4.73 -10.78 3.58
N ASP A 116 -5.74 -10.26 4.27
CA ASP A 116 -6.28 -8.91 4.05
C ASP A 116 -5.25 -7.82 4.41
N CYS A 117 -4.40 -8.06 5.40
CA CYS A 117 -3.33 -7.14 5.84
C CYS A 117 -1.91 -7.62 5.46
N GLU A 118 -1.81 -8.64 4.58
CA GLU A 118 -0.57 -9.27 4.11
C GLU A 118 0.46 -9.58 5.21
N ILE A 119 -0.01 -10.06 6.36
CA ILE A 119 0.82 -10.31 7.55
C ILE A 119 1.36 -11.74 7.52
N CYS A 120 2.62 -11.85 7.12
CA CYS A 120 3.35 -13.12 7.17
C CYS A 120 3.40 -13.72 8.58
N TYR A 121 3.28 -15.05 8.66
CA TYR A 121 3.29 -15.78 9.94
C TYR A 121 4.61 -15.63 10.70
N GLN A 122 5.72 -15.41 9.99
CA GLN A 122 7.03 -15.15 10.59
C GLN A 122 7.16 -13.76 11.20
N TRP A 123 6.33 -12.78 10.81
CA TRP A 123 6.44 -11.42 11.31
C TRP A 123 5.73 -11.24 12.64
N SER A 124 4.59 -11.91 12.81
CA SER A 124 3.82 -11.84 14.05
C SER A 124 2.95 -13.09 14.23
N PRO A 125 2.88 -13.67 15.44
CA PRO A 125 1.89 -14.69 15.78
C PRO A 125 0.46 -14.13 15.88
N LEU A 126 0.30 -12.81 16.00
CA LEU A 126 -0.99 -12.11 16.17
C LEU A 126 -1.74 -12.52 17.44
N ASP A 127 -1.01 -12.69 18.53
CA ASP A 127 -1.53 -13.22 19.80
C ASP A 127 -1.97 -12.14 20.79
N LYS A 128 -1.70 -10.86 20.49
CA LYS A 128 -2.13 -9.71 21.29
C LYS A 128 -2.81 -8.67 20.41
N LEU A 129 -3.69 -7.89 21.01
CA LEU A 129 -4.33 -6.73 20.38
C LEU A 129 -4.21 -5.51 21.30
N VAL A 130 -3.66 -4.41 20.78
CA VAL A 130 -3.72 -3.11 21.46
C VAL A 130 -4.77 -2.24 20.77
N VAL A 131 -5.55 -1.52 21.57
CA VAL A 131 -6.47 -0.48 21.12
C VAL A 131 -5.87 0.86 21.48
N GLY A 132 -5.84 1.76 20.50
CA GLY A 132 -5.26 3.08 20.64
C GLY A 132 -6.25 4.16 20.26
N ARG A 133 -6.09 5.33 20.88
CA ARG A 133 -6.69 6.59 20.45
C ARG A 133 -5.62 7.42 19.74
N LEU A 134 -5.87 7.78 18.49
CA LEU A 134 -4.95 8.62 17.72
C LEU A 134 -4.97 10.05 18.29
N LYS A 135 -3.80 10.60 18.58
CA LYS A 135 -3.71 11.98 19.07
C LYS A 135 -3.98 12.98 17.95
N PRO A 136 -4.64 14.12 18.25
CA PRO A 136 -4.76 15.22 17.31
C PRO A 136 -3.42 15.68 16.75
N GLY A 137 -3.43 16.19 15.51
CA GLY A 137 -2.22 16.62 14.79
C GLY A 137 -1.35 15.48 14.24
N THR A 138 -1.65 14.22 14.58
CA THR A 138 -0.89 13.08 14.08
C THR A 138 -1.04 12.93 12.57
N LYS A 139 0.10 12.81 11.87
CA LYS A 139 0.15 12.39 10.47
C LYS A 139 0.11 10.86 10.36
N ILE A 140 -0.75 10.37 9.48
CA ILE A 140 -0.86 8.96 9.12
C ILE A 140 -0.84 8.81 7.61
N VAL A 141 -0.49 7.63 7.11
CA VAL A 141 -0.75 7.24 5.72
C VAL A 141 -1.87 6.20 5.72
N VAL A 142 -2.90 6.43 4.91
CA VAL A 142 -3.98 5.47 4.68
C VAL A 142 -3.87 4.97 3.25
N GLY A 143 -3.96 3.66 3.07
CA GLY A 143 -3.88 3.05 1.75
C GLY A 143 -4.21 1.57 1.80
N THR A 144 -4.03 0.91 0.67
CA THR A 144 -4.25 -0.54 0.54
C THR A 144 -2.94 -1.29 0.36
N GLY A 145 -2.96 -2.55 0.75
CA GLY A 145 -1.78 -3.41 0.82
C GLY A 145 -1.19 -3.76 -0.55
N GLN A 146 0.11 -3.97 -0.54
CA GLN A 146 0.87 -4.62 -1.61
C GLN A 146 1.10 -6.08 -1.22
N SER A 147 1.32 -6.97 -2.21
CA SER A 147 1.61 -8.37 -1.94
C SER A 147 2.76 -8.57 -0.95
N ALA A 148 2.74 -9.71 -0.25
CA ALA A 148 3.82 -10.12 0.65
C ALA A 148 4.23 -11.56 0.37
N LYS A 149 5.50 -11.77 0.01
CA LYS A 149 6.07 -13.11 -0.09
C LYS A 149 6.54 -13.56 1.29
N CYS A 150 5.79 -14.48 1.89
CA CYS A 150 6.07 -14.99 3.22
C CYS A 150 7.03 -16.19 3.18
N SER A 151 6.91 -17.05 2.17
CA SER A 151 7.82 -18.18 1.97
C SER A 151 7.88 -18.57 0.50
N GLU A 152 8.56 -19.67 0.17
CA GLU A 152 8.50 -20.27 -1.16
C GLU A 152 7.07 -20.68 -1.55
N TYR A 153 6.26 -21.09 -0.56
CA TYR A 153 4.93 -21.68 -0.76
C TYR A 153 3.77 -20.78 -0.33
N LEU A 154 4.06 -19.58 0.19
CA LEU A 154 3.05 -18.64 0.65
C LEU A 154 3.39 -17.23 0.20
N THR A 155 2.52 -16.68 -0.62
CA THR A 155 2.48 -15.26 -0.97
C THR A 155 1.05 -14.78 -0.76
N TYR A 156 0.88 -13.72 0.01
CA TYR A 156 -0.41 -13.01 0.05
C TYR A 156 -0.47 -12.06 -1.14
N PRO A 157 -1.58 -12.05 -1.91
CA PRO A 157 -1.77 -11.08 -2.99
C PRO A 157 -1.92 -9.67 -2.40
N ALA A 158 -1.93 -8.65 -3.27
CA ALA A 158 -2.38 -7.32 -2.85
C ALA A 158 -3.87 -7.37 -2.43
N SER A 159 -4.21 -6.59 -1.40
CA SER A 159 -5.55 -6.46 -0.83
C SER A 159 -6.10 -5.05 -1.05
N ASP A 160 -7.43 -4.91 -1.09
CA ASP A 160 -8.12 -3.61 -1.06
C ASP A 160 -8.45 -3.13 0.37
N GLU A 161 -8.12 -3.94 1.38
CA GLU A 161 -8.30 -3.62 2.79
C GLU A 161 -7.45 -2.41 3.18
N LYS A 162 -8.07 -1.51 3.95
CA LYS A 162 -7.45 -0.26 4.38
C LYS A 162 -6.51 -0.50 5.56
N GLN A 163 -5.25 -0.12 5.38
CA GLN A 163 -4.24 -0.14 6.41
C GLN A 163 -3.80 1.28 6.76
N VAL A 164 -3.38 1.46 8.02
CA VAL A 164 -2.92 2.74 8.57
C VAL A 164 -1.46 2.61 8.94
N PHE A 165 -0.62 3.42 8.32
CA PHE A 165 0.79 3.56 8.68
C PHE A 165 1.01 4.78 9.57
N ILE A 166 1.71 4.57 10.68
CA ILE A 166 2.10 5.60 11.65
C ILE A 166 3.58 5.43 11.95
N LYS A 167 4.41 6.39 11.54
CA LYS A 167 5.88 6.30 11.72
C LYS A 167 6.27 6.14 13.19
N ASP A 168 5.70 6.97 14.06
CA ASP A 168 6.07 7.10 15.47
C ASP A 168 4.84 6.88 16.38
N ALA A 169 4.25 5.68 16.32
CA ALA A 169 3.02 5.38 17.06
C ALA A 169 3.18 5.52 18.59
N ASN A 170 4.37 5.28 19.14
CA ASN A 170 4.64 5.41 20.57
C ASN A 170 4.39 6.82 21.13
N THR A 171 4.56 7.87 20.32
CA THR A 171 4.30 9.26 20.72
C THR A 171 2.94 9.75 20.21
N SER A 172 2.42 9.12 19.15
CA SER A 172 1.24 9.58 18.41
C SER A 172 -0.07 8.88 18.80
N VAL A 173 0.02 7.75 19.52
CA VAL A 173 -1.14 6.93 19.91
C VAL A 173 -1.16 6.77 21.42
N GLU A 174 -2.30 7.04 22.03
CA GLU A 174 -2.57 6.74 23.43
C GLU A 174 -3.18 5.34 23.54
N THR A 175 -2.56 4.43 24.30
CA THR A 175 -3.13 3.09 24.52
C THR A 175 -4.32 3.17 25.46
N THR A 176 -5.47 2.67 25.01
CA THR A 176 -6.72 2.66 25.81
C THR A 176 -7.06 1.27 26.33
N SER A 177 -6.63 0.21 25.65
CA SER A 177 -6.85 -1.18 26.08
C SER A 177 -5.83 -2.13 25.47
N ASP A 178 -5.62 -3.28 26.12
CA ASP A 178 -4.76 -4.37 25.68
C ASP A 178 -5.48 -5.70 25.92
N TYR A 179 -5.38 -6.63 24.97
CA TYR A 179 -6.10 -7.90 25.00
C TYR A 179 -5.22 -9.06 24.57
N ASP A 180 -5.47 -10.20 25.19
CA ASP A 180 -5.00 -11.51 24.73
C ASP A 180 -5.92 -12.06 23.64
N LEU A 181 -5.34 -12.57 22.57
CA LEU A 181 -6.09 -13.39 21.63
C LEU A 181 -6.30 -14.77 22.25
N VAL A 182 -7.55 -15.10 22.53
CA VAL A 182 -7.97 -16.41 23.03
C VAL A 182 -8.58 -17.23 21.91
N PHE A 183 -8.23 -18.52 21.85
CA PHE A 183 -8.78 -19.45 20.86
C PHE A 183 -10.29 -19.60 21.04
N ARG A 184 -11.00 -19.65 19.92
CA ARG A 184 -12.41 -20.05 19.84
C ARG A 184 -12.61 -20.89 18.59
N TRP A 185 -13.06 -22.12 18.77
CA TRP A 185 -13.50 -22.97 17.67
C TRP A 185 -14.80 -22.41 17.09
N ARG A 186 -14.89 -22.41 15.76
CA ARG A 186 -16.07 -22.02 15.00
C ARG A 186 -16.43 -23.16 14.06
#